data_AF-A0A3A0E336-F1
#
_entry.id   AF-A0A3A0E336-F1
#
_cell.length_a   1.000
_cell.length_b   1.000
_cell.length_c   1.000
_cell.angle_alpha   90.00
_cell.angle_beta   90.00
_cell.angle_gamma   90.00
#
_symmetry.space_group_name_H-M   'P 1'
#
loop_
_entity.id
_entity.type
_entity.pdbx_description
1 polymer ?
#
loop_
_entity_poly.entity_id
_entity_poly.type
_entity_poly.pdbx_seq_one_letter_code
_entity_poly.pdbx_strand_id
1 'polypeptide(L)'
;MKKPLDRTKVNTLAEEIDAYSKAGIGLWNGAEIAPIAVRRWSSFDRRHKTKHPTTADRVSDLAKGLQAHYEPDMPYTHMTEWMNLAELIAKFLDDLWE
;
A
#
# COMPACT_ATOMS: atom_id res chain seq x y z
N MET A 1 -3.47 -6.58 18.71
CA MET A 1 -3.61 -5.30 18.00
C MET A 1 -2.21 -4.90 17.56
N LYS A 2 -1.92 -4.84 16.25
CA LYS A 2 -0.60 -4.40 15.76
C LYS A 2 -0.39 -2.94 16.17
N LYS A 3 0.80 -2.60 16.68
CA LYS A 3 1.13 -1.20 17.07
C LYS A 3 1.12 -0.32 15.81
N PRO A 4 0.73 0.97 15.93
CA PRO A 4 0.92 1.92 14.83
C PRO A 4 2.37 1.89 14.37
N LEU A 5 2.59 1.89 13.05
CA LEU A 5 3.93 2.08 12.51
C LEU A 5 4.45 3.44 12.97
N ASP A 6 5.68 3.46 13.48
CA ASP A 6 6.32 4.73 13.82
C ASP A 6 6.63 5.53 12.55
N ARG A 7 6.92 6.82 12.74
CA ARG A 7 7.22 7.74 11.64
C ARG A 7 8.44 7.32 10.82
N THR A 8 9.43 6.69 11.44
CA THR A 8 10.65 6.22 10.76
C THR A 8 10.30 5.13 9.75
N LYS A 9 9.48 4.14 10.15
CA LYS A 9 9.02 3.08 9.25
C LYS A 9 8.16 3.60 8.09
N VAL A 10 7.34 4.63 8.33
CA VAL A 10 6.57 5.28 7.26
C VAL A 10 7.49 5.99 6.26
N ASN A 11 8.55 6.64 6.75
CA ASN A 11 9.53 7.30 5.88
C ASN A 11 10.31 6.27 5.04
N THR A 12 10.73 5.14 5.63
CA THR A 12 11.41 4.08 4.87
C THR A 12 10.49 3.48 3.80
N LEU A 13 9.19 3.29 4.10
CA LEU A 13 8.24 2.87 3.07
C LEU A 13 8.14 3.91 1.92
N ALA A 14 8.16 5.19 2.25
CA ALA A 14 8.16 6.25 1.23
C ALA A 14 9.41 6.17 0.34
N GLU A 15 10.59 5.95 0.92
CA GLU A 15 11.84 5.78 0.18
C GLU A 15 11.80 4.57 -0.76
N GLU A 16 11.23 3.44 -0.31
CA GLU A 16 11.05 2.24 -1.15
C GLU A 16 10.08 2.47 -2.32
N ILE A 17 8.97 3.19 -2.07
CA ILE A 17 8.02 3.56 -3.13
C ILE A 17 8.69 4.49 -4.14
N ASP A 18 9.49 5.46 -3.68
CA ASP A 18 10.23 6.36 -4.56
C ASP A 18 11.29 5.60 -5.39
N ALA A 19 11.99 4.64 -4.78
CA ALA A 19 12.95 3.79 -5.49
C ALA A 19 12.26 2.94 -6.57
N TYR A 20 11.12 2.33 -6.23
CA TYR A 20 10.29 1.58 -7.18
C TYR A 20 9.78 2.47 -8.32
N SER A 21 9.30 3.67 -7.99
CA SER A 21 8.84 4.68 -8.94
C SER A 21 9.93 5.07 -9.95
N LYS A 22 11.15 5.35 -9.46
CA LYS A 22 12.32 5.71 -10.28
C LYS A 22 12.80 4.58 -11.19
N ALA A 23 12.64 3.32 -10.78
CA ALA A 23 12.96 2.18 -11.63
C ALA A 23 11.94 1.98 -12.77
N GLY A 24 10.75 2.55 -12.64
CA GLY A 24 9.69 2.53 -13.64
C GLY A 24 9.55 3.88 -14.36
N ILE A 25 8.29 4.31 -14.55
CA ILE A 25 7.92 5.53 -15.28
C ILE A 25 7.79 6.78 -14.37
N GLY A 26 8.19 6.69 -13.09
CA GLY A 26 8.23 7.84 -12.19
C GLY A 26 6.87 8.34 -11.71
N LEU A 27 5.82 7.50 -11.72
CA LEU A 27 4.44 7.93 -11.42
C LEU A 27 4.12 8.06 -9.92
N TRP A 28 4.90 7.43 -9.05
CA TRP A 28 4.56 7.30 -7.64
C TRP A 28 5.38 8.24 -6.78
N ASN A 29 4.70 9.05 -5.95
CA ASN A 29 5.30 9.86 -4.89
C ASN A 29 5.18 9.10 -3.57
N GLY A 30 6.30 8.57 -3.08
CA GLY A 30 6.34 7.76 -1.86
C GLY A 30 5.88 8.49 -0.62
N ALA A 31 6.21 9.79 -0.49
CA ALA A 31 5.82 10.60 0.66
C ALA A 31 4.30 10.78 0.77
N GLU A 32 3.60 10.80 -0.36
CA GLU A 32 2.14 10.91 -0.42
C GLU A 32 1.47 9.53 -0.25
N ILE A 33 2.02 8.49 -0.88
CA ILE A 33 1.41 7.16 -0.91
C ILE A 33 1.59 6.40 0.41
N ALA A 34 2.78 6.43 1.01
CA ALA A 34 3.11 5.67 2.22
C ALA A 34 2.11 5.85 3.38
N PRO A 35 1.72 7.08 3.80
CA PRO A 35 0.77 7.25 4.90
C PRO A 35 -0.63 6.70 4.59
N ILE A 36 -1.09 6.81 3.33
CA ILE A 36 -2.40 6.28 2.90
C ILE A 36 -2.37 4.76 2.89
N ALA A 37 -1.28 4.19 2.35
CA ALA A 37 -1.08 2.75 2.29
C ALA A 37 -1.10 2.14 3.69
N VAL A 38 -0.32 2.68 4.63
CA VAL A 38 -0.31 2.23 6.04
C VAL A 38 -1.70 2.29 6.66
N ARG A 39 -2.41 3.41 6.49
CA ARG A 39 -3.77 3.57 7.03
C ARG A 39 -4.73 2.52 6.49
N ARG A 40 -4.69 2.24 5.18
CA ARG A 40 -5.54 1.24 4.54
C ARG A 40 -5.18 -0.18 4.99
N TRP A 41 -3.90 -0.49 5.02
CA TRP A 41 -3.37 -1.79 5.45
C TRP A 41 -3.80 -2.13 6.89
N SER A 42 -3.69 -1.17 7.82
CA SER A 42 -4.19 -1.33 9.20
C SER A 42 -5.72 -1.41 9.29
N SER A 43 -6.44 -0.68 8.43
CA SER A 43 -7.91 -0.69 8.41
C SER A 43 -8.46 -2.02 7.91
N PHE A 44 -7.78 -2.67 6.98
CA PHE A 44 -8.16 -3.98 6.49
C PHE A 44 -8.13 -5.04 7.60
N ASP A 45 -7.06 -5.10 8.38
CA ASP A 45 -6.93 -6.02 9.52
C ASP A 45 -8.03 -5.83 10.55
N ARG A 46 -8.44 -4.58 10.78
CA ARG A 46 -9.55 -4.27 11.68
C ARG A 46 -10.89 -4.76 11.15
N ARG A 47 -11.15 -4.65 9.84
CA ARG A 47 -12.42 -5.04 9.20
C ARG A 47 -12.56 -6.55 9.04
N HIS A 48 -11.45 -7.25 8.85
CA HIS A 48 -11.45 -8.68 8.53
C HIS A 48 -11.06 -9.57 9.71
N LYS A 49 -11.16 -9.10 10.97
CA LYS A 49 -10.83 -9.88 12.18
C LYS A 49 -11.52 -11.24 12.30
N THR A 50 -12.64 -11.45 11.62
CA THR A 50 -13.46 -12.66 11.68
C THR A 50 -13.20 -13.64 10.55
N LYS A 51 -12.48 -13.23 9.50
CA LYS A 51 -12.06 -14.07 8.37
C LYS A 51 -10.55 -14.23 8.44
N HIS A 52 -9.98 -15.29 7.85
CA HIS A 52 -8.54 -15.36 7.59
C HIS A 52 -8.30 -14.85 6.16
N PRO A 53 -8.18 -13.53 5.93
CA PRO A 53 -7.89 -13.00 4.60
C PRO A 53 -6.50 -13.44 4.17
N THR A 54 -6.36 -13.77 2.89
CA THR A 54 -5.06 -14.09 2.29
C THR A 54 -4.27 -12.80 2.05
N THR A 55 -2.94 -12.91 1.88
CA THR A 55 -2.12 -11.77 1.45
C THR A 55 -2.62 -11.20 0.12
N ALA A 56 -3.08 -12.06 -0.81
CA ALA A 56 -3.67 -11.63 -2.07
C ALA A 56 -4.94 -10.78 -1.88
N ASP A 57 -5.79 -11.11 -0.91
CA ASP A 57 -6.97 -10.29 -0.58
C ASP A 57 -6.57 -8.90 -0.08
N ARG A 58 -5.52 -8.83 0.75
CA ARG A 58 -4.99 -7.56 1.29
C ARG A 58 -4.39 -6.69 0.19
N VAL A 59 -3.58 -7.29 -0.68
CA VAL A 59 -2.99 -6.62 -1.86
C VAL A 59 -4.09 -6.07 -2.75
N SER A 60 -5.13 -6.86 -3.04
CA SER A 60 -6.25 -6.41 -3.87
C SER A 60 -7.04 -5.24 -3.24
N ASP A 61 -7.33 -5.28 -1.93
CA ASP A 61 -7.99 -4.16 -1.23
C ASP A 61 -7.12 -2.90 -1.22
N LEU A 62 -5.81 -3.06 -1.02
CA LEU A 62 -4.86 -1.95 -1.05
C LEU A 62 -4.80 -1.30 -2.44
N ALA A 63 -4.61 -2.10 -3.50
CA ALA A 63 -4.54 -1.61 -4.87
C ALA A 63 -5.80 -0.83 -5.29
N LYS A 64 -6.99 -1.43 -5.09
CA LYS A 64 -8.28 -0.76 -5.33
C LYS A 64 -8.41 0.50 -4.50
N GLY A 65 -7.91 0.45 -3.26
CA GLY A 65 -7.97 1.55 -2.33
C GLY A 65 -7.10 2.74 -2.72
N LEU A 66 -5.92 2.48 -3.27
CA LEU A 66 -5.01 3.49 -3.79
C LEU A 66 -5.56 4.08 -5.10
N GLN A 67 -6.00 3.23 -6.04
CA GLN A 67 -6.62 3.71 -7.28
C GLN A 67 -7.84 4.59 -6.99
N ALA A 68 -8.75 4.17 -6.11
CA ALA A 68 -9.92 4.99 -5.76
C ALA A 68 -9.57 6.31 -5.03
N HIS A 69 -8.36 6.42 -4.46
CA HIS A 69 -7.90 7.66 -3.83
C HIS A 69 -7.31 8.64 -4.84
N TYR A 70 -6.50 8.16 -5.77
CA TYR A 70 -5.75 8.98 -6.73
C TYR A 70 -6.47 9.16 -8.08
N GLU A 71 -7.34 8.22 -8.44
CA GLU A 71 -8.10 8.19 -9.70
C GLU A 71 -9.59 7.92 -9.41
N PRO A 72 -10.26 8.78 -8.60
CA PRO A 72 -11.62 8.52 -8.12
C PRO A 72 -12.68 8.52 -9.23
N ASP A 73 -12.49 9.35 -10.27
CA ASP A 73 -13.51 9.59 -11.30
C ASP A 73 -13.27 8.75 -12.57
N MET A 74 -12.03 8.72 -13.06
CA MET A 74 -11.66 8.00 -14.27
C MET A 74 -10.30 7.33 -14.06
N PRO A 75 -10.28 5.99 -13.90
CA PRO A 75 -9.04 5.24 -13.85
C PRO A 75 -8.28 5.38 -15.16
N TYR A 76 -7.06 5.91 -15.10
CA TYR A 76 -6.16 6.05 -16.24
C TYR A 76 -4.92 5.17 -16.10
N THR A 77 -4.55 4.79 -14.88
CA THR A 77 -3.51 3.80 -14.64
C THR A 77 -4.12 2.40 -14.60
N HIS A 78 -3.49 1.48 -15.34
CA HIS A 78 -3.95 0.10 -15.39
C HIS A 78 -3.92 -0.55 -13.99
N MET A 79 -4.94 -1.32 -13.63
CA MET A 79 -5.02 -1.96 -12.30
C MET A 79 -3.79 -2.81 -11.96
N THR A 80 -3.14 -3.42 -12.97
CA THR A 80 -1.89 -4.17 -12.77
C THR A 80 -0.77 -3.33 -12.16
N GLU A 81 -0.66 -2.05 -12.52
CA GLU A 81 0.35 -1.16 -11.93
C GLU A 81 0.06 -0.88 -10.45
N TRP A 82 -1.21 -0.66 -10.12
CA TRP A 82 -1.67 -0.53 -8.73
C TRP A 82 -1.44 -1.81 -7.93
N MET A 83 -1.62 -2.99 -8.55
CA MET A 83 -1.35 -4.28 -7.93
C MET A 83 0.14 -4.47 -7.67
N ASN A 84 1.01 -4.16 -8.64
CA ASN A 84 2.46 -4.26 -8.47
C ASN A 84 2.96 -3.36 -7.33
N LEU A 85 2.47 -2.11 -7.27
CA LEU A 85 2.76 -1.20 -6.18
C LEU A 85 2.24 -1.74 -4.83
N ALA A 86 1.01 -2.26 -4.80
CA ALA A 86 0.42 -2.82 -3.60
C ALA A 86 1.18 -4.06 -3.09
N GLU A 87 1.73 -4.90 -3.98
CA GLU A 87 2.56 -6.03 -3.62
C GLU A 87 3.90 -5.61 -2.99
N LEU A 88 4.56 -4.60 -3.55
CA LEU A 88 5.78 -4.00 -2.97
C LEU A 88 5.50 -3.51 -1.55
N ILE A 89 4.44 -2.71 -1.40
CA ILE A 89 4.02 -2.17 -0.10
C ILE A 89 3.68 -3.30 0.88
N ALA A 90 2.94 -4.31 0.43
CA ALA A 90 2.52 -5.44 1.27
C ALA A 90 3.71 -6.19 1.84
N LYS A 91 4.71 -6.50 1.00
CA LYS A 91 5.96 -7.17 1.43
C LYS A 91 6.64 -6.37 2.52
N PHE A 92 6.86 -5.08 2.27
CA PHE A 92 7.51 -4.19 3.24
C PHE A 92 6.74 -4.09 4.57
N LEU A 93 5.41 -4.02 4.51
CA LEU A 93 4.57 -3.88 5.70
C LEU A 93 4.41 -5.18 6.49
N ASP A 94 4.42 -6.33 5.83
CA ASP A 94 4.40 -7.63 6.51
C ASP A 94 5.76 -7.89 7.18
N ASP A 95 6.89 -7.60 6.51
CA ASP A 95 8.25 -7.70 7.10
C ASP A 95 8.44 -6.81 8.34
N LEU A 96 7.79 -5.64 8.38
CA LEU A 96 7.88 -4.71 9.50
C LEU A 96 6.95 -5.00 10.68
N TRP A 97 6.02 -5.93 10.51
CA TRP A 97 5.00 -6.29 11.49
C TRP A 97 5.11 -7.71 12.05
N GLU A 98 6.11 -8.47 11.62
CA GLU A 98 6.68 -9.58 12.41
C GLU A 98 7.53 -9.05 13.58
#